data_AF-A0A9P6TYS9-F1
#
_entry.id   AF-A0A9P6TYS9-F1
#
_cell.length_a   1.000
_cell.length_b   1.000
_cell.length_c   1.000
_cell.angle_alpha   90.00
_cell.angle_beta   90.00
_cell.angle_gamma   90.00
#
_symmetry.space_group_name_H-M   'P 1'
#
loop_
_entity.id
_entity.type
_entity.pdbx_description
1 polymer ?
#
loop_
_entity_poly.entity_id
_entity_poly.type
_entity_poly.pdbx_seq_one_letter_code
_entity_poly.pdbx_strand_id
1 'polypeptide(L)'
;QFIEDKSKFFAGVMSAMSAMINLEIPHINVMSKMDLLPKMKAIELERYYNPDPLLLVDDVNAKTSPRFHQLNEAIGQLVEDFNMVQFLPLNATDEDSITAILSHVDNAIQFGEDQEPKEPNDRDEDMDDEYD
;
A
#
# COMPACT_ATOMS: atom_id res chain seq x y z
N GLN A 1 -17.89 -11.32 1.92
CA GLN A 1 -16.59 -11.34 2.61
C GLN A 1 -15.51 -11.31 1.53
N PHE A 2 -14.75 -10.21 1.42
CA PHE A 2 -13.77 -9.98 0.34
C PHE A 2 -12.42 -10.64 0.64
N ILE A 3 -12.04 -10.67 1.92
CA ILE A 3 -10.79 -11.28 2.44
C ILE A 3 -10.86 -12.82 2.49
N GLU A 4 -12.04 -13.42 2.33
CA GLU A 4 -12.21 -14.87 2.45
C GLU A 4 -11.90 -15.63 1.15
N ASP A 5 -11.86 -14.94 0.01
CA ASP A 5 -11.61 -15.51 -1.31
C ASP A 5 -10.42 -14.82 -1.98
N LYS A 6 -9.32 -15.57 -2.14
CA LYS A 6 -8.07 -15.12 -2.76
C LYS A 6 -8.28 -14.54 -4.16
N SER A 7 -9.23 -15.09 -4.92
CA SER A 7 -9.52 -14.63 -6.29
C SER A 7 -10.13 -13.22 -6.28
N LYS A 8 -10.95 -12.91 -5.26
CA LYS A 8 -11.53 -11.57 -5.09
C LYS A 8 -10.48 -10.57 -4.64
N PHE A 9 -9.59 -10.99 -3.74
CA PHE A 9 -8.44 -10.17 -3.34
C PHE A 9 -7.62 -9.75 -4.57
N PHE A 10 -7.20 -10.71 -5.42
CA PHE A 10 -6.49 -10.40 -6.66
C PHE A 10 -7.27 -9.47 -7.59
N ALA A 11 -8.58 -9.67 -7.74
CA ALA A 11 -9.42 -8.77 -8.54
C ALA A 11 -9.42 -7.33 -8.00
N GLY A 12 -9.42 -7.14 -6.67
CA GLY A 12 -9.31 -5.80 -6.08
C GLY A 12 -7.94 -5.17 -6.26
N VAL A 13 -6.86 -5.94 -6.07
CA VAL A 13 -5.49 -5.49 -6.29
C VAL A 13 -5.32 -5.00 -7.74
N MET A 14 -5.79 -5.80 -8.72
CA MET A 14 -5.74 -5.44 -10.14
C MET A 14 -6.58 -4.21 -10.47
N SER A 15 -7.76 -4.07 -9.84
CA SER A 15 -8.62 -2.91 -10.03
C SER A 15 -7.98 -1.64 -9.46
N ALA A 16 -7.36 -1.72 -8.29
CA ALA A 16 -6.65 -0.62 -7.66
C ALA A 16 -5.44 -0.20 -8.51
N MET A 17 -4.66 -1.17 -8.97
CA MET A 17 -3.50 -0.95 -9.83
C MET A 17 -3.90 -0.31 -11.17
N SER A 18 -4.97 -0.78 -11.81
CA SER A 18 -5.50 -0.16 -13.03
C SER A 18 -5.86 1.31 -12.81
N ALA A 19 -6.47 1.65 -11.67
CA ALA A 19 -6.78 3.03 -11.34
C ALA A 19 -5.49 3.86 -11.11
N MET A 20 -4.50 3.33 -10.40
CA MET A 20 -3.21 3.99 -10.16
C MET A 20 -2.48 4.32 -11.46
N ILE A 21 -2.40 3.35 -12.37
CA ILE A 21 -1.72 3.52 -13.66
C ILE A 21 -2.45 4.55 -14.52
N ASN A 22 -3.78 4.53 -14.55
CA ASN A 22 -4.55 5.45 -15.39
C ASN A 22 -4.63 6.88 -14.84
N LEU A 23 -4.57 7.05 -13.51
CA LEU A 23 -4.72 8.36 -12.88
C LEU A 23 -3.38 9.05 -12.56
N GLU A 24 -2.28 8.29 -12.48
CA GLU A 24 -0.93 8.82 -12.19
C GLU A 24 -0.86 9.68 -10.90
N ILE A 25 -1.71 9.37 -9.90
CA ILE A 25 -1.72 10.04 -8.59
C ILE A 25 -1.28 9.08 -7.48
N PRO A 26 -0.79 9.59 -6.33
CA PRO A 26 -0.56 8.76 -5.15
C PRO A 26 -1.87 8.15 -4.64
N HIS A 27 -1.87 6.84 -4.41
CA HIS A 27 -3.04 6.11 -3.89
C HIS A 27 -2.73 5.52 -2.52
N ILE A 28 -3.69 5.65 -1.61
CA ILE A 28 -3.74 4.88 -0.37
C ILE A 28 -4.91 3.91 -0.49
N ASN A 29 -4.64 2.61 -0.41
CA ASN A 29 -5.67 1.58 -0.52
C ASN A 29 -6.14 1.19 0.86
N VAL A 30 -7.44 1.22 1.09
CA VAL A 30 -8.03 0.96 2.40
C VAL A 30 -9.00 -0.21 2.32
N MET A 31 -8.80 -1.21 3.19
CA MET A 31 -9.76 -2.27 3.43
C MET A 31 -10.77 -1.83 4.47
N SER A 32 -11.94 -1.40 4.01
CA SER A 32 -13.03 -0.99 4.88
C SER A 32 -13.78 -2.15 5.52
N LYS A 33 -14.46 -1.86 6.64
CA LYS A 33 -15.38 -2.76 7.35
C LYS A 33 -14.70 -3.99 7.96
N MET A 34 -13.52 -3.79 8.55
CA MET A 34 -12.82 -4.86 9.28
C MET A 34 -13.55 -5.30 10.56
N ASP A 35 -14.52 -4.51 11.03
CA ASP A 35 -15.44 -4.83 12.14
C ASP A 35 -16.34 -6.05 11.84
N LEU A 36 -16.65 -6.28 10.56
CA LEU A 36 -17.53 -7.37 10.13
C LEU A 36 -16.81 -8.72 10.02
N LEU A 37 -15.49 -8.73 10.11
CA LEU A 37 -14.76 -9.98 10.15
C LEU A 37 -15.04 -10.64 11.50
N PRO A 38 -15.40 -11.94 11.54
CA PRO A 38 -15.32 -12.68 12.79
C PRO A 38 -13.92 -12.51 13.37
N LYS A 39 -13.72 -12.66 14.68
CA LYS A 39 -12.39 -12.61 15.33
C LYS A 39 -11.46 -13.73 14.80
N MET A 40 -11.13 -13.70 13.52
CA MET A 40 -10.01 -14.39 12.92
C MET A 40 -8.79 -13.89 13.67
N LYS A 41 -7.93 -14.81 14.04
CA LYS A 41 -6.70 -14.48 14.75
C LYS A 41 -5.97 -13.44 13.90
N ALA A 42 -5.49 -12.35 14.52
CA ALA A 42 -4.74 -11.29 13.83
C ALA A 42 -3.64 -11.86 12.90
N ILE A 43 -3.10 -13.03 13.25
CA ILE A 43 -2.14 -13.84 12.48
C ILE A 43 -2.64 -14.26 11.08
N GLU A 44 -3.94 -14.58 10.91
CA GLU A 44 -4.50 -14.89 9.59
C GLU A 44 -4.70 -13.63 8.75
N LEU A 45 -5.01 -12.49 9.38
CA LEU A 45 -5.04 -11.20 8.70
C LEU A 45 -3.64 -10.71 8.31
N GLU A 46 -2.60 -10.98 9.11
CA GLU A 46 -1.20 -10.69 8.76
C GLU A 46 -0.78 -11.34 7.44
N ARG A 47 -1.30 -12.54 7.13
CA ARG A 47 -1.06 -13.20 5.84
C ARG A 47 -1.74 -12.50 4.66
N TYR A 48 -2.75 -11.68 4.91
CA TYR A 48 -3.38 -10.81 3.91
C TYR A 48 -2.80 -9.40 3.89
N TYR A 49 -2.11 -8.97 4.95
CA TYR A 49 -1.36 -7.70 4.97
C TYR A 49 0.00 -7.82 4.28
N ASN A 50 0.67 -8.97 4.41
CA ASN A 50 1.91 -9.30 3.70
C ASN A 50 1.77 -10.62 2.92
N PRO A 51 0.90 -10.70 1.91
CA PRO A 51 0.75 -11.89 1.11
C PRO A 51 2.01 -12.14 0.27
N ASP A 52 2.71 -13.24 0.53
CA ASP A 52 3.67 -13.76 -0.46
C ASP A 52 2.89 -14.09 -1.76
N PRO A 53 3.10 -13.35 -2.85
CA PRO A 53 2.32 -13.51 -4.08
C PRO A 53 2.47 -14.90 -4.67
N LEU A 54 3.65 -15.53 -4.53
CA LEU A 54 3.94 -16.87 -5.04
C LEU A 54 3.12 -17.93 -4.29
N LEU A 55 3.03 -17.80 -2.97
CA LEU A 55 2.23 -18.68 -2.11
C LEU A 55 0.72 -18.55 -2.39
N LEU A 56 0.26 -17.37 -2.81
CA LEU A 56 -1.13 -17.18 -3.22
C LEU A 56 -1.43 -17.80 -4.59
N VAL A 57 -0.49 -17.73 -5.54
CA VAL A 57 -0.64 -18.28 -6.90
C VAL A 57 -0.79 -19.81 -6.86
N ASP A 58 -0.02 -20.50 -6.03
CA ASP A 58 -0.11 -21.96 -5.90
C ASP A 58 -1.50 -22.42 -5.40
N ASP A 59 -2.07 -21.70 -4.43
CA ASP A 59 -3.41 -21.99 -3.92
C ASP A 59 -4.53 -21.68 -4.94
N VAL A 60 -4.31 -20.69 -5.81
CA VAL A 60 -5.22 -20.41 -6.93
C VAL A 60 -5.07 -21.48 -8.02
N ASN A 61 -3.85 -21.91 -8.32
CA ASN A 61 -3.56 -22.99 -9.27
C ASN A 61 -4.17 -24.32 -8.85
N ALA A 62 -4.24 -24.62 -7.55
CA ALA A 62 -4.92 -25.80 -7.02
C ALA A 62 -6.45 -25.80 -7.26
N LYS A 63 -7.06 -24.62 -7.40
CA LYS A 63 -8.51 -24.44 -7.60
C LYS A 63 -8.90 -24.14 -9.04
N THR A 64 -7.94 -23.85 -9.91
CA THR A 64 -8.16 -23.46 -11.31
C THR A 64 -7.63 -24.51 -12.28
N SER A 65 -8.18 -24.53 -13.50
CA SER A 65 -7.70 -25.43 -14.55
C SER A 65 -6.24 -25.12 -14.91
N PRO A 66 -5.41 -26.12 -15.26
CA PRO A 66 -4.03 -25.93 -15.71
C PRO A 66 -3.86 -24.93 -16.86
N ARG A 67 -4.90 -24.72 -17.67
CA ARG A 67 -4.90 -23.70 -18.73
C ARG A 67 -4.69 -22.28 -18.19
N PHE A 68 -5.05 -22.00 -16.95
CA PHE A 68 -4.94 -20.67 -16.33
C PHE A 68 -3.66 -20.49 -15.51
N HIS A 69 -2.80 -21.52 -15.39
CA HIS A 69 -1.59 -21.43 -14.55
C HIS A 69 -0.62 -20.35 -15.05
N GLN A 70 -0.42 -20.25 -16.37
CA GLN A 70 0.39 -19.17 -16.96
C GLN A 70 -0.17 -17.77 -16.68
N LEU A 71 -1.51 -17.64 -16.66
CA LEU A 71 -2.16 -16.37 -16.34
C LEU A 71 -1.99 -16.03 -14.86
N ASN A 72 -2.20 -17.00 -13.97
CA ASN A 72 -2.06 -16.80 -12.53
C ASN A 72 -0.63 -16.43 -12.16
N GLU A 73 0.37 -17.05 -12.81
CA GLU A 73 1.78 -16.71 -12.64
C GLU A 73 2.09 -15.27 -13.10
N ALA A 74 1.58 -14.87 -14.28
CA ALA A 74 1.73 -13.49 -14.77
C ALA A 74 1.07 -12.46 -13.84
N ILE A 75 -0.10 -12.79 -13.27
CA ILE A 75 -0.77 -11.94 -12.27
C ILE A 75 0.07 -11.87 -10.98
N GLY A 76 0.63 -12.98 -10.53
CA GLY A 76 1.50 -13.03 -9.35
C GLY A 76 2.73 -12.12 -9.50
N GLN A 77 3.43 -12.23 -10.64
CA GLN A 77 4.57 -11.37 -10.98
C GLN A 77 4.18 -9.90 -11.02
N LEU A 78 3.05 -9.56 -11.66
CA LEU A 78 2.57 -8.18 -11.72
C LEU A 78 2.29 -7.60 -10.33
N VAL A 79 1.74 -8.39 -9.40
CA VAL A 79 1.49 -7.95 -8.02
C VAL A 79 2.80 -7.74 -7.25
N GLU A 80 3.82 -8.57 -7.50
CA GLU A 80 5.15 -8.42 -6.93
C GLU A 80 5.86 -7.15 -7.46
N ASP A 81 5.83 -6.92 -8.78
CA ASP A 81 6.49 -5.79 -9.45
C ASP A 81 5.97 -4.43 -8.98
N PHE A 82 4.67 -4.32 -8.70
CA PHE A 82 4.05 -3.08 -8.21
C PHE A 82 4.12 -2.93 -6.69
N ASN A 83 5.02 -3.68 -6.04
CA ASN A 83 5.26 -3.69 -4.61
C ASN A 83 3.94 -3.87 -3.85
N MET A 84 3.32 -5.03 -4.07
CA MET A 84 2.22 -5.60 -3.29
C MET A 84 1.33 -4.54 -2.66
N VAL A 85 0.47 -3.92 -3.49
CA VAL A 85 -0.49 -2.86 -3.13
C VAL A 85 -0.88 -2.93 -1.65
N GLN A 86 -0.25 -2.09 -0.82
CA GLN A 86 -0.45 -2.18 0.62
C GLN A 86 -1.86 -1.68 0.95
N PHE A 87 -2.66 -2.57 1.54
CA PHE A 87 -3.99 -2.23 2.02
C PHE A 87 -3.93 -1.94 3.52
N LEU A 88 -4.35 -0.74 3.90
CA LEU A 88 -4.51 -0.38 5.31
C LEU A 88 -5.88 -0.86 5.81
N PRO A 89 -5.95 -1.62 6.90
CA PRO A 89 -7.22 -2.02 7.49
C PRO A 89 -7.89 -0.85 8.18
N LEU A 90 -9.16 -0.61 7.86
CA LEU A 90 -10.00 0.38 8.55
C LEU A 90 -11.07 -0.32 9.37
N ASN A 91 -11.05 -0.07 10.67
CA ASN A 91 -12.14 -0.39 11.58
C ASN A 91 -12.72 0.91 12.16
N ALA A 92 -13.96 1.23 11.78
CA ALA A 92 -14.62 2.47 12.20
C ALA A 92 -14.89 2.54 13.71
N THR A 93 -14.84 1.43 14.44
CA THR A 93 -15.00 1.41 15.90
C THR A 93 -13.67 1.49 16.65
N ASP A 94 -12.54 1.47 15.95
CA ASP A 94 -11.21 1.42 16.52
C ASP A 94 -10.42 2.68 16.15
N GLU A 95 -10.25 3.56 17.13
CA GLU A 95 -9.55 4.85 16.98
C GLU A 95 -8.08 4.66 16.58
N ASP A 96 -7.43 3.58 16.99
CA ASP A 96 -6.04 3.31 16.65
C ASP A 96 -5.91 3.03 15.15
N SER A 97 -6.85 2.27 14.56
CA SER A 97 -6.87 1.99 13.13
C SER A 97 -7.08 3.25 12.29
N ILE A 98 -7.94 4.17 12.76
CA ILE A 98 -8.20 5.45 12.10
C ILE A 98 -6.96 6.33 12.19
N THR A 99 -6.32 6.39 13.35
CA THR A 99 -5.11 7.17 13.60
C THR A 99 -3.95 6.69 12.73
N ALA A 100 -3.78 5.38 12.57
CA ALA A 100 -2.78 4.81 11.68
C ALA A 100 -2.98 5.25 10.22
N ILE A 101 -4.22 5.20 9.72
CA ILE A 101 -4.53 5.65 8.34
C ILE A 101 -4.26 7.15 8.19
N LEU A 102 -4.64 7.97 9.16
CA LEU A 102 -4.35 9.41 9.14
C LEU A 102 -2.85 9.68 9.07
N SER A 103 -2.05 8.98 9.88
CA SER A 103 -0.59 9.09 9.82
C SER A 103 -0.03 8.74 8.44
N HIS A 104 -0.56 7.71 7.78
CA HIS A 104 -0.18 7.38 6.39
C HIS A 104 -0.59 8.46 5.38
N VAL A 105 -1.77 9.08 5.55
CA VAL A 105 -2.23 10.20 4.71
C VAL A 105 -1.34 11.42 4.89
N ASP A 106 -1.01 11.77 6.14
CA ASP A 106 -0.17 12.92 6.46
C ASP A 106 1.24 12.76 5.85
N ASN A 107 1.82 11.55 5.96
CA ASN A 107 3.09 11.22 5.32
C ASN A 107 3.01 11.30 3.78
N ALA A 108 1.91 10.87 3.17
CA ALA A 108 1.73 10.91 1.72
C ALA A 108 1.54 12.34 1.17
N ILE A 109 0.99 13.24 1.98
CA ILE A 109 0.75 14.65 1.62
C ILE A 109 1.93 15.55 2.05
N GLN A 110 2.93 15.01 2.76
CA GLN A 110 4.01 15.78 3.41
C GLN A 110 3.45 16.89 4.31
N PHE A 111 2.36 16.58 5.01
CA PHE A 111 1.70 17.54 5.86
C PHE A 111 2.58 17.87 7.08
N GLY A 112 3.11 19.10 7.14
CA GLY A 112 3.92 19.58 8.27
C GLY A 112 5.36 20.00 7.92
N GLU A 113 5.85 19.74 6.71
CA GLU A 113 7.20 20.17 6.29
C GLU A 113 7.32 21.71 6.17
N ASP A 114 6.24 22.43 5.87
CA ASP A 114 6.20 23.91 5.87
C ASP A 114 6.42 24.53 7.27
N GLN A 115 6.38 23.73 8.34
CA GLN A 115 6.68 24.16 9.71
C GLN A 115 8.17 23.98 10.08
N GLU A 116 8.99 23.37 9.22
CA GLU A 116 10.41 23.24 9.49
C GLU A 116 11.11 24.62 9.39
N PRO A 117 11.97 24.98 10.37
CA PRO A 117 12.76 26.20 10.29
C PRO A 117 13.64 26.14 9.04
N LYS A 118 13.48 27.10 8.12
CA LYS A 118 14.39 27.26 6.98
C LYS A 118 15.81 27.40 7.51
N GLU A 119 16.73 26.61 6.97
CA GLU A 119 18.15 26.72 7.30
C GLU A 119 18.57 28.18 7.12
N PRO A 120 19.28 28.78 8.10
CA PRO A 120 19.78 30.12 7.95
C PRO A 120 20.66 30.14 6.70
N ASN A 121 20.39 31.07 5.76
CA ASN A 121 21.24 31.24 4.59
C ASN A 121 22.69 31.38 5.06
N ASP A 122 23.53 30.41 4.72
CA ASP A 122 24.98 30.58 4.70
C ASP A 122 25.24 31.68 3.68
N ARG A 123 25.19 32.94 4.14
CA ARG A 123 25.71 34.07 3.39
C ARG A 123 27.18 33.77 3.22
N ASP A 124 27.53 33.38 2.00
CA ASP A 124 28.88 33.29 1.49
C ASP A 124 29.72 34.42 2.13
N GLU A 125 30.57 34.05 3.08
CA GLU A 125 31.72 34.84 3.53
C GLU A 125 32.76 34.81 2.40
N ASP A 126 32.37 35.22 1.19
CA ASP A 126 33.28 35.43 0.08
C ASP A 126 33.81 36.87 0.16
N MET A 127 34.84 37.02 1.01
CA MET A 127 36.10 37.66 0.66
C MET A 127 36.03 38.91 -0.24
N ASP A 128 35.72 40.08 0.34
CA ASP A 128 36.16 41.37 -0.20
C ASP A 128 37.45 41.80 0.54
N ASP A 129 38.52 41.02 0.37
CA ASP A 129 39.90 41.47 0.60
C ASP A 129 40.51 41.94 -0.74
N GLU A 130 41.12 43.13 -0.74
CA GLU A 130 41.99 43.74 -1.79
C GLU A 130 41.26 44.29 -3.05
N TYR A 131 41.37 45.56 -3.46
CA TYR A 131 42.54 46.43 -3.62
C TYR A 131 42.17 47.93 -3.50
N ASP A 132 43.00 48.71 -2.78
CA ASP A 132 43.22 50.16 -2.96
C ASP A 132 44.74 50.42 -2.95
#